data_AF-A0AA49JGB8-F1
#
_entry.id   AF-A0AA49JGB8-F1
#
_cell.length_a   1.000
_cell.length_b   1.000
_cell.length_c   1.000
_cell.angle_alpha   90.00
_cell.angle_beta   90.00
_cell.angle_gamma   90.00
#
_symmetry.space_group_name_H-M   'P 1'
#
loop_
_entity.id
_entity.type
_entity.pdbx_description
1 polymer ?
#
loop_
_entity_poly.entity_id
_entity_poly.type
_entity_poly.pdbx_seq_one_letter_code
_entity_poly.pdbx_strand_id
1 'polypeptide(L)'
;MNQRLNFFTKVSRVFFLVIFLSSSAKGQESTAVPNSASVQDSLTTVNAANAKVPKEVPPEEETNANQDLHQIIRQQFVNGDWRFMSPVLLCLIIGLIISIERIIHLNLATSNVDHTLKKLRADLQEGGVEQALGTLNSRRNPVATIFQQSLTKWDDGMEMVEKAILSYGSVEMGKLERGLVWISLFISIAPMLGFMGTVIGMINAFDAIEAAGDISPTLVASGIKTALLTTVAGLIVAIILQLFYNYCVAKIDRLVNDMERASIAFVDVLVDYRTTSAAL
;
A
#
# COMPACT_ATOMS: atom_id res chain seq x y z
N MET A 1 9.24 -20.67 -5.86
CA MET A 1 8.36 -19.89 -6.75
C MET A 1 6.87 -20.18 -6.49
N ASN A 2 6.45 -21.45 -6.38
CA ASN A 2 5.04 -21.83 -6.24
C ASN A 2 4.33 -21.38 -4.94
N GLN A 3 5.03 -21.23 -3.81
CA GLN A 3 4.39 -20.73 -2.57
C GLN A 3 4.06 -19.23 -2.61
N ARG A 4 4.89 -18.42 -3.27
CA ARG A 4 4.64 -16.97 -3.41
C ARG A 4 3.47 -16.69 -4.35
N LEU A 5 3.37 -17.47 -5.44
CA LEU A 5 2.25 -17.37 -6.37
C LEU A 5 0.94 -17.80 -5.72
N ASN A 6 0.92 -18.93 -4.98
CA ASN A 6 -0.29 -19.42 -4.30
C ASN A 6 -0.77 -18.51 -3.16
N PHE A 7 0.15 -17.85 -2.43
CA PHE A 7 -0.23 -16.85 -1.43
C PHE A 7 -0.79 -15.59 -2.09
N PHE A 8 -0.14 -15.10 -3.16
CA PHE A 8 -0.61 -13.98 -3.96
C PHE A 8 -1.99 -14.24 -4.57
N THR A 9 -2.24 -15.42 -5.13
CA THR A 9 -3.57 -15.78 -5.65
C THR A 9 -4.60 -15.91 -4.53
N LYS A 10 -4.23 -16.39 -3.34
CA LYS A 10 -5.17 -16.50 -2.21
C LYS A 10 -5.53 -15.14 -1.62
N VAL A 11 -4.56 -14.26 -1.39
CA VAL A 11 -4.81 -12.90 -0.86
C VAL A 11 -5.54 -12.04 -1.90
N SER A 12 -5.14 -12.11 -3.16
CA SER A 12 -5.85 -11.45 -4.27
C SER A 12 -7.29 -11.96 -4.41
N ARG A 13 -7.52 -13.29 -4.33
CA ARG A 13 -8.87 -13.88 -4.36
C ARG A 13 -9.73 -13.51 -3.15
N VAL A 14 -9.17 -13.48 -1.95
CA VAL A 14 -9.91 -13.06 -0.74
C VAL A 14 -10.31 -11.59 -0.85
N PHE A 15 -9.42 -10.73 -1.31
CA PHE A 15 -9.73 -9.31 -1.51
C PHE A 15 -10.74 -9.09 -2.65
N PHE A 16 -10.61 -9.80 -3.77
CA PHE A 16 -11.60 -9.76 -4.87
C PHE A 16 -12.97 -10.30 -4.42
N LEU A 17 -13.00 -11.36 -3.61
CA LEU A 17 -14.24 -11.95 -3.06
C LEU A 17 -14.97 -10.96 -2.15
N VAL A 18 -14.25 -10.21 -1.30
CA VAL A 18 -14.84 -9.19 -0.42
C VAL A 18 -15.45 -8.03 -1.22
N ILE A 19 -14.83 -7.65 -2.35
CA ILE A 19 -15.37 -6.64 -3.28
C ILE A 19 -16.58 -7.19 -4.07
N PHE A 20 -16.54 -8.46 -4.48
CA PHE A 20 -17.62 -9.09 -5.25
C PHE A 20 -18.87 -9.38 -4.40
N LEU A 21 -18.70 -9.75 -3.12
CA LEU A 21 -19.79 -9.91 -2.15
C LEU A 21 -20.55 -8.59 -1.93
N SER A 22 -19.84 -7.45 -1.94
CA SER A 22 -20.45 -6.13 -1.81
C SER A 22 -21.27 -5.71 -3.05
N SER A 23 -20.99 -6.29 -4.22
CA SER A 23 -21.67 -5.99 -5.48
C SER A 23 -22.92 -6.84 -5.72
N SER A 24 -23.05 -7.99 -5.03
CA SER A 24 -24.18 -8.91 -5.20
C SER A 24 -25.37 -8.62 -4.25
N ALA A 25 -25.23 -7.69 -3.30
CA ALA A 25 -26.30 -7.28 -2.39
C ALA A 25 -27.37 -6.36 -3.04
N LYS A 26 -27.41 -6.27 -4.37
CA LYS A 26 -28.44 -5.55 -5.12
C LYS A 26 -29.07 -6.47 -6.16
N GLY A 27 -29.88 -7.40 -5.68
CA GLY A 27 -30.74 -8.24 -6.50
C GLY A 27 -32.03 -8.53 -5.77
N GLN A 28 -33.15 -8.07 -6.35
CA GLN A 28 -34.51 -8.56 -6.14
C GLN A 28 -35.33 -7.94 -4.99
N GLU A 29 -36.12 -6.91 -5.33
CA GLU A 29 -37.57 -6.97 -5.08
C GLU A 29 -38.33 -5.97 -5.99
N SER A 30 -39.17 -6.54 -6.85
CA SER A 30 -40.27 -5.87 -7.55
C SER A 30 -41.53 -6.60 -7.10
N THR A 31 -42.50 -5.87 -6.54
CA THR A 31 -43.92 -6.25 -6.54
C THR A 31 -44.79 -5.00 -6.46
N ALA A 32 -45.99 -5.14 -7.01
CA ALA A 32 -46.91 -4.11 -7.48
C ALA A 32 -47.89 -3.58 -6.40
N VAL A 33 -48.22 -2.27 -6.49
CA VAL A 33 -49.56 -1.60 -6.60
C VAL A 33 -50.71 -2.15 -5.72
N PRO A 34 -51.56 -1.34 -4.99
CA PRO A 34 -52.41 -0.32 -5.63
C PRO A 34 -52.93 0.93 -4.88
N ASN A 35 -53.11 1.99 -5.69
CA ASN A 35 -54.25 2.91 -5.86
C ASN A 35 -55.19 3.29 -4.69
N SER A 36 -55.37 4.60 -4.50
CA SER A 36 -56.67 5.23 -4.22
C SER A 36 -56.68 6.71 -4.68
N ALA A 37 -57.55 7.02 -5.65
CA ALA A 37 -58.08 8.35 -5.98
C ALA A 37 -58.89 8.93 -4.79
N SER A 38 -59.31 10.19 -4.63
CA SER A 38 -59.60 11.40 -5.43
C SER A 38 -59.78 12.55 -4.39
N VAL A 39 -59.67 13.86 -4.66
CA VAL A 39 -60.73 14.78 -5.15
C VAL A 39 -60.16 16.22 -5.17
N GLN A 40 -60.60 17.01 -6.15
CA GLN A 40 -60.40 18.45 -6.42
C GLN A 40 -60.81 19.40 -5.26
N ASP A 41 -60.32 20.65 -5.21
CA ASP A 41 -60.98 21.82 -5.82
C ASP A 41 -60.35 23.20 -5.41
N SER A 42 -60.20 24.10 -6.40
CA SER A 42 -60.37 25.58 -6.44
C SER A 42 -59.80 26.52 -5.35
N LEU A 43 -59.45 27.80 -5.55
CA LEU A 43 -59.02 28.71 -6.64
C LEU A 43 -58.91 30.11 -5.96
N THR A 44 -57.87 30.92 -6.27
CA THR A 44 -57.79 32.42 -6.20
C THR A 44 -57.98 33.15 -4.84
N THR A 45 -57.23 34.19 -4.42
CA THR A 45 -57.08 35.53 -5.02
C THR A 45 -56.04 36.40 -4.24
N VAL A 46 -55.00 36.91 -4.93
CA VAL A 46 -54.46 38.31 -5.01
C VAL A 46 -54.09 39.17 -3.76
N ASN A 47 -52.85 39.70 -3.80
CA ASN A 47 -52.33 41.07 -3.47
C ASN A 47 -51.26 41.31 -2.35
N ALA A 48 -50.03 41.58 -2.85
CA ALA A 48 -49.18 42.78 -2.70
C ALA A 48 -48.52 43.22 -1.36
N ALA A 49 -47.16 43.27 -1.45
CA ALA A 49 -46.21 44.23 -0.86
C ALA A 49 -45.96 44.28 0.67
N ASN A 50 -44.74 43.93 1.13
CA ASN A 50 -43.60 44.85 1.32
C ASN A 50 -42.43 44.14 2.07
N ALA A 51 -41.21 44.66 1.92
CA ALA A 51 -39.94 44.05 2.30
C ALA A 51 -39.54 44.15 3.80
N LYS A 52 -38.83 43.12 4.31
CA LYS A 52 -37.48 43.15 4.98
C LYS A 52 -37.33 42.13 6.14
N VAL A 53 -36.24 41.37 6.05
CA VAL A 53 -35.68 40.27 6.90
C VAL A 53 -34.69 40.86 7.97
N PRO A 54 -34.08 40.19 9.02
CA PRO A 54 -34.18 38.83 9.63
C PRO A 54 -34.19 38.74 11.21
N LYS A 55 -34.25 37.48 11.71
CA LYS A 55 -33.84 36.87 13.02
C LYS A 55 -35.07 36.46 13.86
N GLU A 56 -35.26 35.18 14.23
CA GLU A 56 -34.39 34.33 15.05
C GLU A 56 -34.74 32.81 14.88
N VAL A 57 -33.72 31.94 14.98
CA VAL A 57 -33.70 30.45 14.97
C VAL A 57 -34.37 29.91 16.26
N PRO A 58 -35.13 28.76 16.37
CA PRO A 58 -34.72 27.33 16.18
C PRO A 58 -35.89 26.37 15.78
N PRO A 59 -35.78 25.01 15.72
CA PRO A 59 -34.68 24.14 16.13
C PRO A 59 -34.14 23.16 15.08
N GLU A 60 -32.94 22.71 15.40
CA GLU A 60 -32.13 21.68 14.77
C GLU A 60 -32.91 20.38 14.53
N GLU A 61 -32.95 19.91 13.28
CA GLU A 61 -33.18 18.50 13.00
C GLU A 61 -31.82 17.81 12.84
N GLU A 62 -31.36 17.25 13.95
CA GLU A 62 -30.29 16.26 14.01
C GLU A 62 -30.64 15.07 13.09
N THR A 63 -30.15 15.11 11.85
CA THR A 63 -30.33 13.98 10.94
C THR A 63 -29.14 13.05 11.03
N ASN A 64 -29.20 12.18 12.05
CA ASN A 64 -28.54 10.88 12.17
C ASN A 64 -27.00 10.84 12.05
N ALA A 65 -26.34 10.97 13.21
CA ALA A 65 -24.93 10.70 13.48
C ALA A 65 -24.51 9.21 13.32
N ASN A 66 -25.05 8.49 12.35
CA ASN A 66 -24.64 7.14 11.94
C ASN A 66 -24.71 6.98 10.41
N GLN A 67 -24.19 7.96 9.66
CA GLN A 67 -23.70 7.64 8.33
C GLN A 67 -22.42 6.83 8.50
N ASP A 68 -22.58 5.51 8.43
CA ASP A 68 -21.52 4.51 8.37
C ASP A 68 -20.38 5.05 7.48
N LEU A 69 -19.12 5.08 7.95
CA LEU A 69 -17.98 5.71 7.25
C LEU A 69 -17.90 5.28 5.77
N HIS A 70 -18.29 4.04 5.51
CA HIS A 70 -18.41 3.47 4.19
C HIS A 70 -19.47 4.17 3.30
N GLN A 71 -20.61 4.58 3.85
CA GLN A 71 -21.66 5.33 3.14
C GLN A 71 -21.19 6.73 2.75
N ILE A 72 -20.45 7.42 3.62
CA ILE A 72 -19.88 8.75 3.33
C ILE A 72 -18.86 8.65 2.19
N ILE A 73 -17.93 7.69 2.28
CA ILE A 73 -16.92 7.46 1.23
C ILE A 73 -17.60 7.07 -0.08
N ARG A 74 -18.61 6.21 -0.05
CA ARG A 74 -19.37 5.82 -1.24
C ARG A 74 -20.09 7.01 -1.86
N GLN A 75 -20.73 7.85 -1.05
CA GLN A 75 -21.45 9.02 -1.53
C GLN A 75 -20.51 10.03 -2.18
N GLN A 76 -19.36 10.29 -1.55
CA GLN A 76 -18.32 11.15 -2.13
C GLN A 76 -17.73 10.54 -3.41
N PHE A 77 -17.50 9.23 -3.45
CA PHE A 77 -17.00 8.56 -4.65
C PHE A 77 -17.95 8.69 -5.85
N VAL A 78 -19.26 8.58 -5.61
CA VAL A 78 -20.28 8.79 -6.65
C VAL A 78 -20.33 10.27 -7.07
N ASN A 79 -20.14 11.20 -6.13
CA ASN A 79 -20.11 12.64 -6.41
C ASN A 79 -18.85 13.07 -7.21
N GLY A 80 -17.74 12.35 -7.10
CA GLY A 80 -16.47 12.64 -7.79
C GLY A 80 -16.37 12.11 -9.22
N ASP A 81 -17.49 11.63 -9.78
CA ASP A 81 -17.58 10.86 -11.03
C ASP A 81 -16.75 9.56 -10.95
N TRP A 82 -17.49 8.45 -10.94
CA TRP A 82 -16.93 7.11 -10.83
C TRP A 82 -15.86 6.81 -11.90
N ARG A 83 -15.96 7.44 -13.08
CA ARG A 83 -15.01 7.23 -14.18
C ARG A 83 -13.60 7.70 -13.82
N PHE A 84 -13.47 8.88 -13.21
CA PHE A 84 -12.18 9.50 -12.90
C PHE A 84 -11.63 9.08 -11.53
N MET A 85 -12.51 8.69 -10.61
CA MET A 85 -12.05 8.11 -9.35
C MET A 85 -11.65 6.63 -9.46
N SER A 86 -12.14 5.88 -10.45
CA SER A 86 -11.78 4.47 -10.64
C SER A 86 -10.27 4.19 -10.81
N PRO A 87 -9.49 4.97 -11.58
CA PRO A 87 -8.05 4.73 -11.73
C PRO A 87 -7.27 5.07 -10.45
N VAL A 88 -7.71 6.09 -9.71
CA VAL A 88 -7.13 6.46 -8.40
C VAL A 88 -7.36 5.33 -7.38
N LEU A 89 -8.57 4.76 -7.35
CA LEU A 89 -8.89 3.62 -6.49
C LEU A 89 -8.13 2.36 -6.89
N LEU A 90 -7.99 2.09 -8.20
CA LEU A 90 -7.20 0.98 -8.70
C LEU A 90 -5.73 1.12 -8.30
N CYS A 91 -5.18 2.33 -8.39
CA CYS A 91 -3.83 2.66 -7.93
C CYS A 91 -3.65 2.34 -6.44
N LEU A 92 -4.62 2.71 -5.60
CA LEU A 92 -4.61 2.37 -4.17
C LEU A 92 -4.58 0.85 -3.94
N ILE A 93 -5.45 0.09 -4.63
CA ILE A 93 -5.56 -1.37 -4.44
C ILE A 93 -4.24 -2.04 -4.82
N ILE A 94 -3.70 -1.74 -6.00
CA ILE A 94 -2.47 -2.36 -6.48
C ILE A 94 -1.28 -1.95 -5.61
N GLY A 95 -1.17 -0.66 -5.29
CA GLY A 95 -0.12 -0.13 -4.42
C GLY A 95 -0.14 -0.77 -3.03
N LEU A 96 -1.33 -1.00 -2.47
CA LEU A 96 -1.49 -1.64 -1.16
C LEU A 96 -1.12 -3.13 -1.21
N ILE A 97 -1.52 -3.86 -2.25
CA ILE A 97 -1.14 -5.26 -2.44
C ILE A 97 0.38 -5.43 -2.46
N ILE A 98 1.07 -4.60 -3.25
CA ILE A 98 2.54 -4.63 -3.36
C ILE A 98 3.19 -4.24 -2.02
N SER A 99 2.64 -3.23 -1.34
CA SER A 99 3.14 -2.79 -0.03
C SER A 99 3.02 -3.90 1.02
N ILE A 100 1.87 -4.56 1.11
CA ILE A 100 1.64 -5.64 2.07
C ILE A 100 2.55 -6.85 1.78
N GLU A 101 2.67 -7.24 0.50
CA GLU A 101 3.61 -8.31 0.11
C GLU A 101 5.03 -7.99 0.59
N ARG A 102 5.48 -6.74 0.39
CA ARG A 102 6.80 -6.31 0.78
C ARG A 102 7.01 -6.36 2.29
N ILE A 103 6.03 -5.91 3.08
CA ILE A 103 6.09 -5.94 4.54
C ILE A 103 6.24 -7.36 5.06
N ILE A 104 5.44 -8.30 4.54
CA ILE A 104 5.50 -9.72 4.92
C ILE A 104 6.88 -10.30 4.55
N HIS A 105 7.38 -9.99 3.35
CA HIS A 105 8.68 -10.45 2.90
C HIS A 105 9.84 -9.98 3.80
N LEU A 106 9.85 -8.70 4.14
CA LEU A 106 10.89 -8.10 5.00
C LEU A 106 10.81 -8.62 6.45
N ASN A 107 9.59 -8.86 6.96
CA ASN A 107 9.44 -9.47 8.27
C ASN A 107 9.90 -10.92 8.30
N LEU A 108 9.66 -11.69 7.25
CA LEU A 108 10.16 -13.08 7.15
C LEU A 108 11.69 -13.15 6.98
N ALA A 109 12.31 -12.12 6.41
CA ALA A 109 13.77 -12.03 6.27
C ALA A 109 14.48 -11.65 7.58
N THR A 110 13.74 -11.25 8.62
CA THR A 110 14.30 -10.95 9.93
C THR A 110 14.83 -12.25 10.56
N SER A 111 16.08 -12.22 11.02
CA SER A 111 16.78 -13.39 11.55
C SER A 111 17.37 -13.10 12.92
N ASN A 112 17.39 -14.11 13.78
CA ASN A 112 18.16 -14.03 15.01
C ASN A 112 19.66 -14.24 14.69
N VAL A 113 20.38 -13.12 14.53
CA VAL A 113 21.81 -13.09 14.20
C VAL A 113 22.63 -13.82 15.26
N ASP A 114 22.39 -13.53 16.54
CA ASP A 114 23.15 -14.11 17.65
C ASP A 114 23.04 -15.63 17.69
N HIS A 115 21.83 -16.16 17.51
CA HIS A 115 21.60 -17.59 17.45
C HIS A 115 22.27 -18.23 16.21
N THR A 116 22.34 -17.51 15.10
CA THR A 116 23.03 -17.99 13.89
C THR A 116 24.54 -18.05 14.11
N LEU A 117 25.14 -16.99 14.66
CA LEU A 117 26.57 -16.93 14.96
C LEU A 117 27.01 -17.95 16.01
N LYS A 118 26.23 -18.11 17.10
CA LYS A 118 26.53 -19.11 18.14
C LYS A 118 26.54 -20.53 17.58
N LYS A 119 25.54 -20.88 16.77
CA LYS A 119 25.47 -22.20 16.15
C LYS A 119 26.61 -22.41 15.14
N LEU A 120 26.93 -21.38 14.36
CA LEU A 120 28.03 -21.42 13.40
C LEU A 120 29.39 -21.64 14.07
N ARG A 121 29.65 -20.95 15.20
CA ARG A 121 30.88 -21.14 15.97
C ARG A 121 31.01 -22.57 16.50
N ALA A 122 29.90 -23.16 16.97
CA ALA A 122 29.88 -24.55 17.42
C ALA A 122 30.15 -25.53 16.26
N ASP A 123 29.48 -25.36 15.12
CA ASP A 123 29.66 -26.22 13.94
C ASP A 123 31.10 -26.16 13.40
N LEU A 124 31.72 -24.98 13.41
CA LEU A 124 33.13 -24.82 13.01
C LEU A 124 34.10 -25.52 13.96
N GLN A 125 33.83 -25.53 15.28
CA GLN A 125 34.68 -26.19 16.26
C GLN A 125 34.55 -27.72 16.24
N GLU A 126 33.37 -28.26 15.93
CA GLU A 126 33.11 -29.70 15.95
C GLU A 126 33.55 -30.42 14.66
N GLY A 127 33.18 -29.88 13.49
CA GLY A 127 33.39 -30.54 12.20
C GLY A 127 33.83 -29.61 11.07
N GLY A 128 34.30 -28.42 11.43
CA GLY A 128 34.91 -27.49 10.50
C GLY A 128 33.94 -26.88 9.49
N VAL A 129 34.50 -26.45 8.35
CA VAL A 129 33.80 -25.66 7.33
C VAL A 129 32.67 -26.44 6.65
N GLU A 130 32.84 -27.76 6.45
CA GLU A 130 31.86 -28.63 5.80
C GLU A 130 30.56 -28.72 6.63
N GLN A 131 30.68 -28.92 7.95
CA GLN A 131 29.52 -28.98 8.86
C GLN A 131 28.81 -27.63 8.95
N ALA A 132 29.57 -26.54 9.03
CA ALA A 132 29.04 -25.19 9.03
C ALA A 132 28.23 -24.87 7.75
N LEU A 133 28.71 -25.27 6.57
CA LEU A 133 27.98 -25.14 5.31
C LEU A 133 26.67 -25.94 5.31
N GLY A 134 26.66 -27.14 5.92
CA GLY A 134 25.45 -27.96 6.07
C GLY A 134 24.35 -27.28 6.88
N THR A 135 24.70 -26.65 8.01
CA THR A 135 23.75 -25.91 8.84
C THR A 135 23.21 -24.66 8.14
N LEU A 136 24.07 -23.93 7.41
CA LEU A 136 23.69 -22.70 6.72
C LEU A 136 22.77 -22.98 5.53
N ASN A 137 22.98 -24.08 4.80
CA ASN A 137 22.12 -24.54 3.69
C ASN A 137 20.63 -24.68 4.08
N SER A 138 20.37 -25.01 5.34
CA SER A 138 19.01 -25.22 5.84
C SER A 138 18.27 -23.92 6.17
N ARG A 139 18.97 -22.76 6.22
CA ARG A 139 18.39 -21.47 6.58
C ARG A 139 18.17 -20.59 5.35
N ARG A 140 17.03 -19.91 5.30
CA ARG A 140 16.63 -18.99 4.20
C ARG A 140 16.59 -17.54 4.67
N ASN A 141 17.67 -17.06 5.27
CA ASN A 141 17.83 -15.67 5.67
C ASN A 141 18.99 -14.99 4.88
N PRO A 142 18.99 -13.65 4.76
CA PRO A 142 20.06 -12.94 4.07
C PRO A 142 21.44 -13.18 4.70
N VAL A 143 21.49 -13.20 6.04
CA VAL A 143 22.73 -13.41 6.82
C VAL A 143 23.36 -14.78 6.55
N ALA A 144 22.59 -15.88 6.57
CA ALA A 144 23.17 -17.19 6.25
C ALA A 144 23.61 -17.27 4.80
N THR A 145 22.89 -16.63 3.87
CA THR A 145 23.29 -16.59 2.46
C THR A 145 24.68 -15.96 2.31
N ILE A 146 24.96 -14.85 3.00
CA ILE A 146 26.28 -14.22 3.01
C ILE A 146 27.32 -15.19 3.58
N PHE A 147 27.09 -15.72 4.79
CA PHE A 147 28.04 -16.61 5.46
C PHE A 147 28.38 -17.84 4.63
N GLN A 148 27.37 -18.39 3.96
CA GLN A 148 27.53 -19.57 3.14
C GLN A 148 28.44 -19.28 1.93
N GLN A 149 28.18 -18.19 1.22
CA GLN A 149 29.00 -17.79 0.08
C GLN A 149 30.44 -17.44 0.52
N SER A 150 30.59 -16.83 1.68
CA SER A 150 31.89 -16.51 2.26
C SER A 150 32.67 -17.76 2.66
N LEU A 151 32.02 -18.78 3.27
CA LEU A 151 32.67 -20.05 3.61
C LEU A 151 33.11 -20.85 2.39
N THR A 152 32.39 -20.79 1.26
CA THR A 152 32.86 -21.43 0.02
C THR A 152 34.17 -20.83 -0.52
N LYS A 153 34.58 -19.67 0.01
CA LYS A 153 35.82 -18.97 -0.32
C LYS A 153 36.89 -19.08 0.76
N TRP A 154 36.67 -19.94 1.74
CA TRP A 154 37.62 -20.18 2.84
C TRP A 154 39.00 -20.61 2.35
N ASP A 155 39.06 -21.54 1.40
CA ASP A 155 40.31 -22.10 0.88
C ASP A 155 41.12 -21.08 0.05
N ASP A 156 40.44 -20.08 -0.52
CA ASP A 156 41.05 -19.00 -1.31
C ASP A 156 41.73 -17.94 -0.40
N GLY A 157 41.59 -18.04 0.93
CA GLY A 157 42.19 -17.15 1.93
C GLY A 157 41.25 -16.09 2.51
N MET A 158 41.60 -15.51 3.67
CA MET A 158 40.72 -14.57 4.40
C MET A 158 40.39 -13.30 3.61
N GLU A 159 41.33 -12.81 2.80
CA GLU A 159 41.07 -11.65 1.93
C GLU A 159 39.93 -11.93 0.94
N MET A 160 39.87 -13.15 0.39
CA MET A 160 38.80 -13.57 -0.51
C MET A 160 37.47 -13.77 0.22
N VAL A 161 37.50 -14.22 1.46
CA VAL A 161 36.32 -14.32 2.33
C VAL A 161 35.73 -12.93 2.60
N GLU A 162 36.55 -11.97 3.02
CA GLU A 162 36.11 -10.59 3.28
C GLU A 162 35.53 -9.93 2.02
N LYS A 163 36.20 -10.12 0.87
CA LYS A 163 35.69 -9.64 -0.42
C LYS A 163 34.36 -10.29 -0.79
N ALA A 164 34.19 -11.58 -0.50
CA ALA A 164 32.92 -12.27 -0.70
C ALA A 164 31.82 -11.70 0.20
N ILE A 165 32.11 -11.46 1.49
CA ILE A 165 31.16 -10.82 2.42
C ILE A 165 30.65 -9.49 1.85
N LEU A 166 31.56 -8.61 1.42
CA LEU A 166 31.19 -7.30 0.87
C LEU A 166 30.37 -7.42 -0.42
N SER A 167 30.79 -8.30 -1.32
CA SER A 167 30.11 -8.49 -2.62
C SER A 167 28.72 -9.08 -2.45
N TYR A 168 28.59 -10.17 -1.71
CA TYR A 168 27.30 -10.83 -1.48
C TYR A 168 26.39 -10.02 -0.55
N GLY A 169 26.96 -9.26 0.40
CA GLY A 169 26.22 -8.31 1.22
C GLY A 169 25.51 -7.24 0.38
N SER A 170 26.23 -6.65 -0.58
CA SER A 170 25.66 -5.68 -1.52
C SER A 170 24.56 -6.29 -2.39
N VAL A 171 24.74 -7.53 -2.85
CA VAL A 171 23.73 -8.27 -3.63
C VAL A 171 22.46 -8.53 -2.80
N GLU A 172 22.61 -8.94 -1.54
CA GLU A 172 21.46 -9.16 -0.64
C GLU A 172 20.74 -7.86 -0.29
N MET A 173 21.47 -6.76 -0.06
CA MET A 173 20.86 -5.43 0.10
C MET A 173 20.01 -5.05 -1.12
N GLY A 174 20.53 -5.24 -2.34
CA GLY A 174 19.74 -5.00 -3.56
C GLY A 174 18.50 -5.89 -3.70
N LYS A 175 18.53 -7.13 -3.16
CA LYS A 175 17.33 -7.99 -3.09
C LYS A 175 16.31 -7.50 -2.05
N LEU A 176 16.79 -6.89 -0.95
CA LEU A 176 15.95 -6.26 0.07
C LEU A 176 15.32 -4.93 -0.39
N GLU A 177 15.90 -4.25 -1.37
CA GLU A 177 15.31 -3.05 -1.97
C GLU A 177 14.36 -3.37 -3.13
N ARG A 178 14.52 -4.53 -3.77
CA ARG A 178 13.71 -4.95 -4.91
C ARG A 178 12.21 -4.90 -4.57
N GLY A 179 11.47 -4.06 -5.28
CA GLY A 179 10.03 -3.88 -5.10
C GLY A 179 9.64 -2.53 -4.48
N LEU A 180 10.55 -1.84 -3.78
CA LEU A 180 10.29 -0.49 -3.28
C LEU A 180 10.04 0.51 -4.41
N VAL A 181 10.72 0.32 -5.55
CA VAL A 181 10.53 1.12 -6.77
C VAL A 181 9.07 1.10 -7.23
N TRP A 182 8.39 -0.05 -7.14
CA TRP A 182 6.97 -0.14 -7.52
C TRP A 182 6.07 0.62 -6.55
N ILE A 183 6.36 0.56 -5.25
CA ILE A 183 5.60 1.33 -4.25
C ILE A 183 5.78 2.84 -4.53
N SER A 184 7.02 3.27 -4.77
CA SER A 184 7.35 4.67 -5.12
C SER A 184 6.65 5.14 -6.41
N LEU A 185 6.53 4.26 -7.41
CA LEU A 185 5.81 4.53 -8.64
C LEU A 185 4.33 4.86 -8.36
N PHE A 186 3.63 4.04 -7.58
CA PHE A 186 2.21 4.29 -7.26
C PHE A 186 2.02 5.51 -6.37
N ILE A 187 2.96 5.80 -5.47
CA ILE A 187 2.97 7.05 -4.69
C ILE A 187 3.04 8.27 -5.62
N SER A 188 3.90 8.21 -6.64
CA SER A 188 4.09 9.33 -7.56
C SER A 188 2.92 9.48 -8.52
N ILE A 189 2.35 8.36 -8.99
CA ILE A 189 1.24 8.35 -9.96
C ILE A 189 -0.10 8.76 -9.32
N ALA A 190 -0.37 8.43 -8.05
CA ALA A 190 -1.66 8.71 -7.43
C ALA A 190 -2.06 10.21 -7.44
N PRO A 191 -1.20 11.17 -7.06
CA PRO A 191 -1.50 12.60 -7.17
C PRO A 191 -1.65 13.06 -8.62
N MET A 192 -0.85 12.51 -9.54
CA MET A 192 -0.94 12.83 -10.96
C MET A 192 -2.28 12.40 -11.56
N LEU A 193 -2.80 11.24 -11.17
CA LEU A 193 -4.16 10.81 -11.54
C LEU A 193 -5.24 11.70 -10.92
N GLY A 194 -5.04 12.14 -9.67
CA GLY A 194 -5.93 13.10 -9.02
C GLY A 194 -5.99 14.45 -9.73
N PHE A 195 -4.83 14.96 -10.16
CA PHE A 195 -4.70 16.17 -10.96
C PHE A 195 -5.29 16.01 -12.36
N MET A 196 -5.10 14.86 -13.00
CA MET A 196 -5.77 14.59 -14.28
C MET A 196 -7.30 14.68 -14.13
N GLY A 197 -7.85 14.18 -13.02
CA GLY A 197 -9.28 14.29 -12.70
C GLY A 197 -9.77 15.74 -12.58
N THR A 198 -8.96 16.67 -12.09
CA THR A 198 -9.36 18.09 -12.05
C THR A 198 -9.42 18.70 -13.43
N VAL A 199 -8.42 18.44 -14.27
CA VAL A 199 -8.39 18.95 -15.65
C VAL A 199 -9.63 18.49 -16.41
N ILE A 200 -9.97 17.21 -16.31
CA ILE A 200 -11.14 16.67 -17.02
C ILE A 200 -12.45 17.18 -16.41
N GLY A 201 -12.56 17.28 -15.09
CA GLY A 201 -13.74 17.85 -14.42
C GLY A 201 -14.00 19.32 -14.82
N MET A 202 -12.92 20.09 -15.00
CA MET A 202 -13.02 21.46 -15.51
C MET A 202 -13.42 21.52 -16.98
N ILE A 203 -12.89 20.64 -17.83
CA ILE A 203 -13.32 20.54 -19.24
C ILE A 203 -14.83 20.26 -19.31
N ASN A 204 -15.30 19.25 -18.58
CA ASN A 204 -16.73 18.92 -18.54
C ASN A 204 -17.61 20.08 -18.02
N ALA A 205 -17.08 20.89 -17.08
CA ALA A 205 -17.78 22.07 -16.58
C ALA A 205 -17.96 23.12 -17.68
N PHE A 206 -16.92 23.38 -18.48
CA PHE A 206 -16.98 24.32 -19.60
C PHE A 206 -17.84 23.81 -20.75
N ASP A 207 -17.76 22.52 -21.09
CA ASP A 207 -18.61 21.89 -22.11
C ASP A 207 -20.09 22.03 -21.74
N ALA A 208 -20.43 21.90 -20.45
CA ALA A 208 -21.79 22.07 -19.96
C ALA A 208 -22.28 23.53 -20.06
N ILE A 209 -21.41 24.52 -19.81
CA ILE A 209 -21.72 25.94 -20.00
C ILE A 209 -21.98 26.23 -21.48
N GLU A 210 -21.12 25.72 -22.37
CA GLU A 210 -21.28 25.88 -23.82
C GLU A 210 -22.61 25.29 -24.29
N ALA A 211 -22.94 24.07 -23.86
CA ALA A 211 -24.18 23.40 -24.23
C ALA A 211 -25.44 24.09 -23.69
N ALA A 212 -25.37 24.69 -22.50
CA ALA A 212 -26.49 25.41 -21.89
C ALA A 212 -26.72 26.80 -22.52
N GLY A 213 -25.70 27.39 -23.14
CA GLY A 213 -25.76 28.73 -23.71
C GLY A 213 -25.95 29.85 -22.66
N ASP A 214 -25.88 29.51 -21.38
CA ASP A 214 -26.01 30.42 -20.24
C ASP A 214 -25.04 30.02 -19.13
N ILE A 215 -24.50 31.02 -18.43
CA ILE A 215 -23.57 30.83 -17.33
C ILE A 215 -24.37 30.68 -16.04
N SER A 216 -24.90 29.49 -15.80
CA SER A 216 -25.47 29.15 -14.50
C SER A 216 -24.34 28.82 -13.50
N PRO A 217 -24.18 29.57 -12.38
CA PRO A 217 -23.16 29.29 -11.37
C PRO A 217 -23.25 27.87 -10.80
N THR A 218 -24.45 27.30 -10.74
CA THR A 218 -24.71 25.95 -10.25
C THR A 218 -24.08 24.87 -11.15
N LEU A 219 -24.10 25.08 -12.47
CA LEU A 219 -23.52 24.16 -13.44
C LEU A 219 -21.99 24.05 -13.25
N VAL A 220 -21.35 25.20 -13.12
CA VAL A 220 -19.89 25.31 -12.94
C VAL A 220 -19.46 24.74 -11.58
N ALA A 221 -20.22 25.05 -10.52
CA ALA A 221 -19.94 24.59 -9.16
C ALA A 221 -19.91 23.05 -9.06
N SER A 222 -20.77 22.35 -9.82
CA SER A 222 -20.80 20.88 -9.83
C SER A 222 -19.52 20.27 -10.42
N GLY A 223 -19.04 20.80 -11.55
CA GLY A 223 -17.79 20.32 -12.19
C GLY A 223 -16.55 20.59 -11.34
N ILE A 224 -16.46 21.78 -10.72
CA ILE A 224 -15.38 22.14 -9.80
C ILE A 224 -15.38 21.23 -8.57
N LYS A 225 -16.54 20.96 -7.97
CA LYS A 225 -16.65 20.06 -6.81
C LYS A 225 -16.10 18.67 -7.13
N THR A 226 -16.49 18.12 -8.29
CA THR A 226 -16.04 16.80 -8.78
C THR A 226 -14.52 16.78 -8.98
N ALA A 227 -13.99 17.83 -9.59
CA ALA A 227 -12.56 18.03 -9.82
C ALA A 227 -11.78 18.01 -8.49
N LEU A 228 -12.15 18.85 -7.53
CA LEU A 228 -11.47 18.98 -6.25
C LEU A 228 -11.48 17.67 -5.45
N LEU A 229 -12.60 16.95 -5.46
CA LEU A 229 -12.73 15.69 -4.75
C LEU A 229 -11.75 14.62 -5.29
N THR A 230 -11.55 14.57 -6.61
CA THR A 230 -10.63 13.62 -7.24
C THR A 230 -9.17 13.91 -6.90
N THR A 231 -8.78 15.18 -6.77
CA THR A 231 -7.44 15.57 -6.30
C THR A 231 -7.20 15.17 -4.86
N VAL A 232 -8.15 15.48 -3.97
CA VAL A 232 -8.03 15.11 -2.56
C VAL A 232 -7.91 13.59 -2.40
N ALA A 233 -8.68 12.81 -3.17
CA ALA A 233 -8.56 11.37 -3.18
C ALA A 233 -7.17 10.88 -3.63
N GLY A 234 -6.61 11.45 -4.71
CA GLY A 234 -5.25 11.12 -5.17
C GLY A 234 -4.18 11.40 -4.12
N LEU A 235 -4.30 12.51 -3.39
CA LEU A 235 -3.40 12.86 -2.29
C LEU A 235 -3.54 11.91 -1.10
N ILE A 236 -4.76 11.56 -0.70
CA ILE A 236 -4.99 10.61 0.40
C ILE A 236 -4.35 9.25 0.07
N VAL A 237 -4.54 8.75 -1.15
CA VAL A 237 -3.92 7.50 -1.61
C VAL A 237 -2.39 7.57 -1.53
N ALA A 238 -1.80 8.67 -2.02
CA ALA A 238 -0.35 8.86 -1.97
C ALA A 238 0.19 8.88 -0.54
N ILE A 239 -0.49 9.57 0.38
CA ILE A 239 -0.11 9.64 1.80
C ILE A 239 -0.12 8.25 2.45
N ILE A 240 -1.16 7.46 2.20
CA ILE A 240 -1.27 6.10 2.75
C ILE A 240 -0.13 5.22 2.23
N LEU A 241 0.13 5.23 0.92
CA LEU A 241 1.22 4.45 0.33
C LEU A 241 2.60 4.93 0.82
N GLN A 242 2.78 6.24 1.01
CA GLN A 242 4.03 6.82 1.54
C GLN A 242 4.35 6.31 2.95
N LEU A 243 3.34 6.13 3.80
CA LEU A 243 3.53 5.57 5.14
C LEU A 243 4.10 4.15 5.08
N PHE A 244 3.54 3.30 4.22
CA PHE A 244 4.03 1.93 4.04
C PHE A 244 5.41 1.88 3.41
N TYR A 245 5.70 2.77 2.45
CA TYR A 245 7.02 2.92 1.86
C TYR A 245 8.07 3.24 2.92
N ASN A 246 7.83 4.27 3.75
CA ASN A 246 8.75 4.67 4.81
C ASN A 246 8.97 3.54 5.84
N TYR A 247 7.92 2.79 6.18
CA TYR A 247 8.05 1.60 7.02
C TYR A 247 8.97 0.54 6.39
N CYS A 248 8.80 0.27 5.09
CA CYS A 248 9.63 -0.69 4.37
C CYS A 248 11.11 -0.25 4.33
N VAL A 249 11.37 1.03 4.07
CA VAL A 249 12.73 1.61 4.08
C VAL A 249 13.36 1.43 5.46
N ALA A 250 12.70 1.87 6.53
CA ALA A 250 13.21 1.75 7.89
C ALA A 250 13.45 0.28 8.30
N LYS A 251 12.63 -0.65 7.81
CA LYS A 251 12.81 -2.08 8.04
C LYS A 251 14.03 -2.62 7.28
N ILE A 252 14.24 -2.22 6.02
CA ILE A 252 15.42 -2.59 5.22
C ILE A 252 16.68 -2.10 5.91
N ASP A 253 16.72 -0.83 6.34
CA ASP A 253 17.88 -0.26 7.03
C ASP A 253 18.25 -1.09 8.27
N ARG A 254 17.27 -1.53 9.06
CA ARG A 254 17.51 -2.42 10.21
C ARG A 254 18.11 -3.76 9.78
N LEU A 255 17.56 -4.38 8.73
CA LEU A 255 18.09 -5.65 8.20
C LEU A 255 19.53 -5.51 7.69
N VAL A 256 19.84 -4.43 6.97
CA VAL A 256 21.19 -4.15 6.46
C VAL A 256 22.16 -3.96 7.61
N ASN A 257 21.79 -3.17 8.62
CA ASN A 257 22.60 -3.01 9.83
C ASN A 257 22.84 -4.34 10.57
N ASP A 258 21.83 -5.22 10.62
CA ASP A 258 21.96 -6.55 11.21
C ASP A 258 22.90 -7.45 10.38
N MET A 259 22.84 -7.36 9.05
CA MET A 259 23.76 -8.07 8.15
C MET A 259 25.21 -7.60 8.31
N GLU A 260 25.43 -6.29 8.45
CA GLU A 260 26.75 -5.72 8.65
C GLU A 260 27.35 -6.15 10.00
N ARG A 261 26.58 -6.00 11.10
CA ARG A 261 26.98 -6.49 12.43
C ARG A 261 27.29 -7.98 12.42
N ALA A 262 26.44 -8.78 11.77
CA ALA A 262 26.63 -10.22 11.65
C ALA A 262 27.92 -10.57 10.89
N SER A 263 28.21 -9.80 9.83
CA SER A 263 29.39 -10.00 8.98
C SER A 263 30.70 -9.71 9.72
N ILE A 264 30.73 -8.65 10.53
CA ILE A 264 31.91 -8.32 11.37
C ILE A 264 32.17 -9.45 12.36
N ALA A 265 31.14 -9.85 13.13
CA ALA A 265 31.28 -10.93 14.10
C ALA A 265 31.62 -12.28 13.45
N PHE A 266 31.20 -12.51 12.21
CA PHE A 266 31.56 -13.69 11.46
C PHE A 266 33.04 -13.71 11.08
N VAL A 267 33.62 -12.58 10.65
CA VAL A 267 35.07 -12.47 10.42
C VAL A 267 35.86 -12.78 11.68
N ASP A 268 35.44 -12.26 12.84
CA ASP A 268 36.09 -12.54 14.13
C ASP A 268 36.09 -14.06 14.44
N VAL A 269 34.95 -14.72 14.26
CA VAL A 269 34.83 -16.18 14.45
C VAL A 269 35.76 -16.96 13.51
N LEU A 270 35.90 -16.51 12.27
CA LEU A 270 36.77 -17.12 11.28
C LEU A 270 38.25 -16.93 11.58
N VAL A 271 38.66 -15.75 12.06
CA VAL A 271 40.04 -15.48 12.49
C VAL A 271 40.40 -16.31 13.72
N ASP A 272 39.50 -16.38 14.72
CA ASP A 272 39.64 -17.26 15.89
C ASP A 272 39.83 -18.73 15.47
N TYR A 273 39.02 -19.19 14.51
CA TYR A 273 39.10 -20.55 14.00
C TYR A 273 40.43 -20.81 13.27
N ARG A 274 40.86 -19.90 12.37
CA ARG A 274 42.12 -20.03 11.63
C ARG A 274 43.33 -20.09 12.56
N THR A 275 43.37 -19.24 13.58
CA THR A 275 44.48 -19.19 14.55
C THR A 275 44.52 -20.45 15.40
N THR A 276 43.36 -20.98 15.82
CA THR A 276 43.27 -22.24 16.55
C THR A 276 43.68 -23.43 15.68
N SER A 277 43.22 -23.49 14.43
CA SER A 277 43.60 -24.55 13.49
C SER A 277 45.08 -24.50 13.08
N ALA A 278 45.69 -23.32 13.03
CA ALA A 278 47.12 -23.16 12.74
C ALA A 278 48.04 -23.51 13.94
N ALA A 279 47.47 -23.63 15.15
CA ALA A 279 48.20 -24.00 16.36
C ALA A 279 48.23 -25.52 16.63
N LEU A 280 47.48 -26.31 15.84
CA LEU A 280 47.43 -27.78 15.86
C LEU A 280 48.25 -28.36 14.71
#